data_AF-A0A2E3K962-F1
#
_entry.id   AF-A0A2E3K962-F1
#
_cell.length_a   1.000
_cell.length_b   1.000
_cell.length_c   1.000
_cell.angle_alpha   90.00
_cell.angle_beta   90.00
_cell.angle_gamma   90.00
#
_symmetry.space_group_name_H-M   'P 1'
#
loop_
_entity.id
_entity.type
_entity.pdbx_description
1 polymer ?
#
loop_
_entity_poly.entity_id
_entity_poly.type
_entity_poly.pdbx_seq_one_letter_code
_entity_poly.pdbx_strand_id
1 'polypeptide(L)'
;MTLTSNGLIVVHENKNLDQLGLLGDKLNKVQEEAERKLEKAAPEQSIRSGLGFAMKIGVELISALIVGTGIGLLLDHWLGTTPWFMLLFFVLGSVAGIMNVYRSVNGFGNTIGFHPITDSKDNGYKKPLK
;
A
#
# COMPACT_ATOMS: atom_id res chain seq x y z
N MET A 1 41.24 -40.23 -41.56
CA MET A 1 40.75 -39.15 -42.45
C MET A 1 39.52 -39.67 -43.17
N THR A 2 38.33 -39.40 -42.62
CA THR A 2 37.04 -39.52 -43.30
C THR A 2 36.09 -38.54 -42.62
N LEU A 3 35.73 -37.50 -43.37
CA LEU A 3 34.69 -36.52 -43.05
C LEU A 3 33.29 -37.16 -43.27
N THR A 4 32.24 -36.34 -43.16
CA THR A 4 30.83 -36.55 -43.51
C THR A 4 29.99 -37.29 -42.44
N SER A 5 28.82 -36.82 -42.01
CA SER A 5 27.99 -35.68 -42.42
C SER A 5 26.90 -35.48 -41.35
N ASN A 6 27.01 -34.40 -40.56
CA ASN A 6 26.04 -34.03 -39.51
C ASN A 6 25.01 -33.05 -40.08
N GLY A 7 24.22 -33.49 -41.05
CA GLY A 7 23.31 -32.62 -41.82
C GLY A 7 21.81 -32.81 -41.55
N LEU A 8 21.39 -33.60 -40.56
CA LEU A 8 19.99 -34.03 -40.42
C LEU A 8 19.34 -33.75 -39.06
N ILE A 9 19.86 -32.82 -38.26
CA ILE A 9 19.27 -32.46 -36.94
C ILE A 9 18.75 -31.00 -36.91
N VAL A 10 19.07 -30.17 -37.93
CA VAL A 10 18.83 -28.72 -37.86
C VAL A 10 17.40 -28.29 -38.28
N VAL A 11 16.59 -29.17 -38.90
CA VAL A 11 15.28 -28.76 -39.44
C VAL A 11 14.17 -28.70 -38.38
N HIS A 12 14.45 -29.10 -37.13
CA HIS A 12 13.53 -28.86 -36.00
C HIS A 12 13.91 -27.58 -35.25
N GLU A 13 14.22 -26.50 -36.00
CA GLU A 13 14.31 -25.12 -35.49
C GLU A 13 12.90 -24.58 -35.21
N ASN A 14 12.31 -25.20 -34.20
CA ASN A 14 11.57 -24.61 -33.11
C ASN A 14 10.65 -23.40 -33.39
N LYS A 15 9.37 -23.70 -33.69
CA LYS A 15 8.23 -22.75 -33.65
C LYS A 15 8.09 -21.97 -32.32
N ASN A 16 8.80 -22.38 -31.27
CA ASN A 16 8.85 -21.68 -29.99
C ASN A 16 9.64 -20.37 -30.08
N LEU A 17 10.59 -20.22 -31.00
CA LEU A 17 11.36 -18.97 -31.15
C LEU A 17 10.48 -17.81 -31.60
N ASP A 18 9.62 -18.05 -32.59
CA ASP A 18 8.63 -17.07 -33.06
C ASP A 18 7.55 -16.80 -31.98
N GLN A 19 7.17 -17.83 -31.23
CA GLN A 19 6.18 -17.73 -30.16
C GLN A 19 6.73 -16.91 -28.97
N LEU A 20 8.01 -17.04 -28.65
CA LEU A 20 8.70 -16.29 -27.61
C LEU A 20 8.87 -14.82 -28.01
N GLY A 21 9.15 -14.54 -29.29
CA GLY A 21 9.17 -13.16 -29.81
C GLY A 21 7.81 -12.47 -29.68
N LEU A 22 6.74 -13.14 -30.12
CA LEU A 22 5.36 -12.63 -29.99
C LEU A 22 4.94 -12.42 -28.53
N LEU A 23 5.32 -13.35 -27.65
CA LEU A 23 5.07 -13.24 -26.21
C LEU A 23 5.87 -12.08 -25.61
N GLY A 24 7.15 -11.92 -25.96
CA GLY A 24 7.99 -10.81 -25.54
C GLY A 24 7.40 -9.46 -25.95
N ASP A 25 6.95 -9.32 -27.20
CA ASP A 25 6.31 -8.11 -27.70
C ASP A 25 4.99 -7.80 -26.99
N LYS A 26 4.20 -8.82 -26.66
CA LYS A 26 2.96 -8.67 -25.89
C LYS A 26 3.26 -8.26 -24.43
N LEU A 27 4.26 -8.86 -23.80
CA LEU A 27 4.68 -8.53 -22.44
C LEU A 27 5.18 -7.10 -22.37
N ASN A 28 6.01 -6.68 -23.32
CA ASN A 28 6.56 -5.33 -23.36
C ASN A 28 5.47 -4.27 -23.54
N LYS A 29 4.47 -4.52 -24.41
CA LYS A 29 3.30 -3.63 -24.59
C LYS A 29 2.44 -3.55 -23.34
N VAL A 30 2.16 -4.68 -22.68
CA VAL A 30 1.38 -4.70 -21.43
C VAL A 30 2.13 -3.96 -20.32
N GLN A 31 3.46 -4.12 -20.27
CA GLN A 31 4.30 -3.44 -19.30
C GLN A 31 4.38 -1.93 -19.56
N GLU A 32 4.52 -1.50 -20.81
CA GLU A 32 4.52 -0.08 -21.18
C GLU A 32 3.15 0.59 -20.93
N GLU A 33 2.04 -0.14 -21.14
CA GLU A 33 0.70 0.31 -20.76
C GLU A 33 0.51 0.36 -19.24
N ALA A 34 1.07 -0.60 -18.50
CA ALA A 34 1.04 -0.61 -17.05
C ALA A 34 1.85 0.54 -16.47
N GLU A 35 3.04 0.84 -16.99
CA GLU A 35 3.90 1.96 -16.59
C GLU A 35 3.25 3.31 -16.91
N ARG A 36 2.64 3.47 -18.09
CA ARG A 36 1.88 4.69 -18.42
C ARG A 36 0.62 4.88 -17.57
N LYS A 37 -0.05 3.79 -17.21
CA LYS A 37 -1.17 3.81 -16.25
C LYS A 37 -0.67 4.10 -14.85
N LEU A 38 0.47 3.55 -14.43
CA LEU A 38 1.09 3.82 -13.14
C LEU A 38 1.50 5.29 -13.05
N GLU A 39 2.08 5.90 -14.08
CA GLU A 39 2.50 7.30 -14.05
C GLU A 39 1.30 8.26 -13.95
N LYS A 40 0.18 7.94 -14.61
CA LYS A 40 -1.06 8.73 -14.55
C LYS A 40 -1.91 8.43 -13.31
N ALA A 41 -1.90 7.20 -12.83
CA ALA A 41 -2.67 6.76 -11.66
C ALA A 41 -1.91 6.90 -10.35
N ALA A 42 -0.58 6.93 -10.34
CA ALA A 42 0.22 7.09 -9.12
C ALA A 42 -0.10 8.40 -8.39
N PRO A 43 -0.16 9.58 -9.03
CA PRO A 43 -0.56 10.79 -8.33
C PRO A 43 -2.04 10.75 -7.94
N GLU A 44 -2.94 10.32 -8.83
CA GLU A 44 -4.39 10.36 -8.58
C GLU A 44 -4.83 9.35 -7.49
N GLN A 45 -4.29 8.14 -7.53
CA GLN A 45 -4.63 7.05 -6.61
C GLN A 45 -3.93 7.20 -5.25
N SER A 46 -2.70 7.73 -5.21
CA SER A 46 -2.04 8.07 -3.94
C SER A 46 -2.71 9.24 -3.23
N ILE A 47 -3.10 10.29 -3.97
CA ILE A 47 -3.87 11.43 -3.44
C ILE A 47 -5.23 10.93 -2.92
N ARG A 48 -5.93 10.08 -3.68
CA ARG A 48 -7.24 9.53 -3.27
C ARG A 48 -7.13 8.62 -2.05
N SER A 49 -6.06 7.84 -1.93
CA SER A 49 -5.76 7.02 -0.75
C SER A 49 -5.46 7.89 0.49
N GLY A 50 -4.63 8.93 0.35
CA GLY A 50 -4.31 9.86 1.44
C GLY A 50 -5.51 10.69 1.89
N LEU A 51 -6.35 11.14 0.95
CA LEU A 51 -7.56 11.89 1.24
C LEU A 51 -8.60 11.05 1.98
N GLY A 52 -8.83 9.80 1.54
CA GLY A 52 -9.74 8.89 2.24
C GLY A 52 -9.29 8.60 3.68
N PHE A 53 -7.98 8.45 3.88
CA PHE A 53 -7.39 8.29 5.20
C PHE A 53 -7.60 9.55 6.07
N ALA A 54 -7.26 10.74 5.56
CA ALA A 54 -7.44 11.99 6.29
C ALA A 54 -8.91 12.25 6.67
N MET A 55 -9.83 11.99 5.74
CA MET A 55 -11.28 12.10 6.00
C MET A 55 -11.73 11.15 7.11
N LYS A 56 -11.27 9.90 7.09
CA LYS A 56 -11.56 8.92 8.15
C LYS A 56 -11.11 9.44 9.52
N ILE A 57 -9.87 9.91 9.62
CA ILE A 57 -9.33 10.46 10.87
C ILE A 57 -10.17 11.68 11.33
N GLY A 58 -10.52 12.58 10.42
CA GLY A 58 -11.37 13.73 10.74
C GLY A 58 -12.76 13.33 11.25
N VAL A 59 -13.41 12.36 10.61
CA VAL A 59 -14.72 11.84 11.04
C VAL A 59 -14.63 11.12 12.38
N GLU A 60 -13.56 10.34 12.63
CA GLU A 60 -13.33 9.68 13.92
C GLU A 60 -13.23 10.70 15.08
N LEU A 61 -12.58 11.85 14.85
CA LEU A 61 -12.47 12.91 15.85
C LEU A 61 -13.80 13.64 16.07
N ILE A 62 -14.43 14.10 14.98
CA ILE A 62 -15.67 14.88 15.06
C ILE A 62 -16.81 14.03 15.63
N SER A 63 -16.91 12.76 15.26
CA SER A 63 -17.92 11.85 15.81
C SER A 63 -17.78 11.66 17.31
N ALA A 64 -16.55 11.45 17.83
CA ALA A 64 -16.31 11.33 19.26
C ALA A 64 -16.69 12.61 20.03
N LEU A 65 -16.37 13.79 19.47
CA LEU A 65 -16.76 15.09 20.02
C LEU A 65 -18.27 15.29 20.08
N ILE A 66 -18.98 14.97 19.00
CA ILE A 66 -20.45 15.08 18.93
C ILE A 66 -21.10 14.15 19.95
N VAL A 67 -20.65 12.89 20.03
CA VAL A 67 -21.19 11.91 20.97
C VAL A 67 -20.91 12.31 22.43
N GLY A 68 -19.67 12.67 22.76
CA GLY A 68 -19.31 13.10 24.12
C GLY A 68 -20.06 14.36 24.55
N THR A 69 -20.08 15.38 23.69
CA THR A 69 -20.81 16.62 23.97
C THR A 69 -22.31 16.38 24.05
N GLY A 70 -22.89 15.58 23.15
CA GLY A 70 -24.32 15.26 23.15
C GLY A 70 -24.75 14.53 24.43
N ILE A 71 -23.98 13.53 24.87
CA ILE A 71 -24.23 12.82 26.13
C ILE A 71 -24.07 13.76 27.31
N GLY A 72 -23.01 14.57 27.34
CA GLY A 72 -22.75 15.52 28.43
C GLY A 72 -23.86 16.56 28.57
N LEU A 73 -24.34 17.13 27.46
CA LEU A 73 -25.47 18.07 27.45
C LEU A 73 -26.78 17.41 27.89
N LEU A 74 -27.03 16.18 27.46
CA LEU A 74 -28.23 15.44 27.87
C LEU A 74 -28.21 15.18 29.39
N LEU A 75 -27.06 14.81 29.94
CA LEU A 75 -26.88 14.60 31.38
C LEU A 75 -27.03 15.89 32.17
N ASP A 76 -26.38 16.98 31.72
CA ASP A 76 -26.49 18.28 32.39
C ASP A 76 -27.95 18.77 32.42
N HIS A 77 -28.71 18.55 31.34
CA HIS A 77 -30.13 18.93 31.30
C HIS A 77 -31.01 18.07 32.22
N TRP A 78 -30.72 16.77 32.32
CA TRP A 78 -31.51 15.87 33.17
C TRP A 78 -31.24 16.08 34.67
N LEU A 79 -29.98 16.40 35.03
CA LEU A 79 -29.55 16.60 36.41
C LEU A 79 -29.68 18.06 36.88
N GLY A 80 -29.99 18.99 35.97
CA GLY A 80 -30.08 20.41 36.25
C GLY A 80 -28.74 21.04 36.65
N THR A 81 -27.62 20.40 36.29
CA THR A 81 -26.29 20.88 36.62
C THR A 81 -25.83 21.96 35.64
N THR A 82 -25.00 22.88 36.12
CA THR A 82 -24.13 23.71 35.25
C THR A 82 -23.25 22.80 34.39
N PRO A 83 -22.61 23.27 33.29
CA PRO A 83 -22.02 22.42 32.24
C PRO A 83 -20.77 21.62 32.66
N TRP A 84 -20.89 20.86 33.74
CA TRP A 84 -19.87 20.07 34.41
C TRP A 84 -19.78 18.70 33.78
N PHE A 85 -20.92 18.04 33.51
CA PHE A 85 -20.89 16.77 32.79
C PHE A 85 -20.52 16.98 31.33
N MET A 86 -20.96 18.07 30.70
CA MET A 86 -20.48 18.46 29.38
C MET A 86 -18.96 18.60 29.34
N LEU A 87 -18.34 19.29 30.31
CA LEU A 87 -16.88 19.40 30.36
C LEU A 87 -16.20 18.04 30.56
N LEU A 88 -16.70 17.23 31.48
CA LEU A 88 -16.15 15.89 31.75
C LEU A 88 -16.26 14.97 30.53
N PHE A 89 -17.43 14.89 29.90
CA PHE A 89 -17.66 14.07 28.72
C PHE A 89 -16.99 14.64 27.47
N PHE A 90 -16.78 15.95 27.39
CA PHE A 90 -15.98 16.56 26.34
C PHE A 90 -14.52 16.10 26.42
N VAL A 91 -13.92 16.11 27.63
CA VAL A 91 -12.56 15.60 27.84
C VAL A 91 -12.50 14.10 27.54
N LEU A 92 -13.43 13.31 28.08
CA LEU A 92 -13.48 11.86 27.81
C LEU A 92 -13.68 11.55 26.32
N GLY A 93 -14.59 12.26 25.65
CA GLY A 93 -14.83 12.12 24.22
C GLY A 93 -13.62 12.51 23.38
N SER A 94 -12.92 13.58 23.76
CA SER A 94 -11.68 14.00 23.10
C SER A 94 -10.58 12.96 23.25
N VAL A 95 -10.38 12.44 24.47
CA VAL A 95 -9.41 11.36 24.73
C VAL A 95 -9.76 10.09 23.95
N ALA A 96 -11.03 9.70 23.93
CA ALA A 96 -11.51 8.54 23.16
C ALA A 96 -11.30 8.74 21.64
N GLY A 97 -11.58 9.92 21.11
CA GLY A 97 -11.35 10.28 19.71
C GLY A 97 -9.86 10.18 19.34
N ILE A 98 -8.98 10.78 20.16
CA ILE A 98 -7.53 10.71 19.97
C ILE A 98 -7.04 9.26 20.04
N MET A 99 -7.56 8.46 20.97
CA MET A 99 -7.18 7.06 21.13
C MET A 99 -7.63 6.20 19.93
N ASN A 100 -8.80 6.48 19.36
CA ASN A 100 -9.28 5.85 18.13
C ASN A 100 -8.37 6.17 16.94
N VAL A 101 -8.02 7.45 16.77
CA VAL A 101 -7.09 7.91 15.72
C VAL A 101 -5.71 7.29 15.89
N TYR A 102 -5.17 7.29 17.11
CA TYR A 102 -3.87 6.70 17.41
C TYR A 102 -3.83 5.22 17.02
N ARG A 103 -4.89 4.45 17.33
CA ARG A 103 -5.02 3.06 16.89
C ARG A 103 -5.13 2.94 15.37
N SER A 104 -5.86 3.85 14.73
CA SER A 104 -6.01 3.94 13.27
C SER A 104 -4.63 4.10 12.63
N VAL A 105 -3.83 5.07 13.09
CA VAL A 105 -2.49 5.39 12.58
C VAL A 105 -1.48 4.27 12.86
N ASN A 106 -1.43 3.76 14.09
CA ASN A 106 -0.48 2.71 14.47
C ASN A 106 -0.78 1.37 13.79
N GLY A 107 -2.05 1.08 13.47
CA GLY A 107 -2.43 -0.12 12.73
C GLY A 107 -1.89 -0.14 11.28
N PHE A 108 -1.68 1.03 10.67
CA PHE A 108 -1.05 1.14 9.34
C PHE A 108 0.48 0.99 9.41
N GLY A 109 1.13 1.44 10.49
CA GLY A 109 2.59 1.35 10.65
C GLY A 109 3.16 -0.09 10.64
N ASN A 110 2.38 -1.06 11.11
CA ASN A 110 2.80 -2.48 11.14
C ASN A 110 2.58 -3.23 9.83
N THR A 111 1.87 -2.66 8.85
CA THR A 111 1.59 -3.29 7.54
C THR A 111 2.35 -2.65 6.39
N ILE A 112 3.03 -1.52 6.64
CA ILE A 112 4.03 -0.97 5.72
C ILE A 112 5.25 -1.88 5.85
N GLY A 113 5.24 -2.95 5.05
CA GLY A 113 6.39 -3.80 4.81
C GLY A 113 7.53 -2.96 4.25
N PHE A 114 8.30 -2.34 5.13
CA PHE A 114 9.72 -2.18 4.90
C PHE A 114 10.26 -3.59 4.76
N HIS A 115 10.28 -4.10 3.53
CA HIS A 115 11.38 -4.92 3.10
C HIS A 115 12.55 -3.93 3.00
N PRO A 116 13.42 -3.81 4.01
CA PRO A 116 14.75 -3.36 3.67
C PRO A 116 15.20 -4.31 2.56
N ILE A 117 15.60 -3.75 1.42
CA ILE A 117 16.52 -4.46 0.53
C ILE A 117 17.82 -4.53 1.34
N THR A 118 17.83 -5.38 2.37
CA THR A 118 19.05 -5.88 2.97
C THR A 118 19.66 -6.75 1.90
N ASP A 119 20.67 -6.17 1.27
CA ASP A 119 21.83 -6.84 0.72
C ASP A 119 21.54 -8.20 0.08
N SER A 120 21.57 -8.17 -1.25
CA SER A 120 22.18 -9.24 -2.03
C SER A 120 23.61 -9.48 -1.50
N LYS A 121 23.71 -10.18 -0.37
CA LYS A 121 24.92 -10.90 -0.01
C LYS A 121 25.16 -11.92 -1.12
N ASP A 122 26.28 -11.71 -1.79
CA ASP A 122 27.33 -12.73 -1.87
C ASP A 122 26.86 -14.09 -2.40
N ASN A 123 26.82 -14.21 -3.72
CA ASN A 123 27.37 -15.42 -4.32
C ASN A 123 27.99 -15.10 -5.67
N GLY A 124 29.32 -15.08 -5.72
CA GLY A 124 30.01 -15.00 -7.01
C GLY A 124 31.43 -14.49 -7.02
N TYR A 125 32.24 -14.72 -5.98
CA TYR A 125 33.69 -14.62 -6.13
C TYR A 125 34.16 -15.59 -7.22
N LYS A 126 34.43 -15.06 -8.42
CA LYS A 126 35.45 -15.61 -9.33
C LYS A 126 36.58 -14.60 -9.44
N LYS A 127 37.55 -14.72 -8.53
CA LYS A 127 38.90 -14.19 -8.74
C LYS A 127 39.49 -14.93 -9.95
N PRO A 128 39.96 -14.25 -11.01
CA PRO A 128 40.74 -14.92 -12.03
C PRO A 128 42.06 -15.38 -11.40
N LEU A 129 42.26 -16.69 -11.36
CA LEU A 129 43.57 -17.27 -11.07
C LEU A 129 44.34 -17.37 -12.40
N LYS A 130 45.34 -16.49 -12.48
CA LYS A 130 46.49 -16.44 -13.41
C LYS A 130 46.23 -15.94 -14.83
#